data_AF-A0A846E3M3-F1
#
_entry.id   AF-A0A846E3M3-F1
#
_cell.length_a   1.000
_cell.length_b   1.000
_cell.length_c   1.000
_cell.angle_alpha   90.00
_cell.angle_beta   90.00
_cell.angle_gamma   90.00
#
_symmetry.space_group_name_H-M   'P 1'
#
loop_
_entity.id
_entity.type
_entity.pdbx_description
1 polymer ?
#
loop_
_entity_poly.entity_id
_entity_poly.type
_entity_poly.pdbx_seq_one_letter_code
_entity_poly.pdbx_strand_id
1 'polypeptide(L)'
;IETVTIGDLDDFEQLAVGSDLLIANSNASAIAHRLNIPLYRLGFPIFDRLGNGQRTTIGYRGTMQLLFEIGNLFLEMETEKHHENSLRHQ
;
A
#
# COMPACT_ATOMS: atom_id res chain seq x y z
N ILE A 1 9.86 5.17 -17.59
CA ILE A 1 9.05 5.92 -16.60
C ILE A 1 8.14 6.81 -17.42
N GLU A 2 6.83 6.57 -17.41
CA GLU A 2 5.90 7.30 -18.28
C GLU A 2 5.62 8.71 -17.76
N THR A 3 5.55 8.93 -16.45
CA THR A 3 5.37 10.27 -15.84
C THR A 3 6.00 10.35 -14.45
N VAL A 4 6.46 11.55 -14.05
CA VAL A 4 6.90 11.89 -12.68
C VAL A 4 6.35 13.27 -12.36
N THR A 5 5.67 13.40 -11.22
CA THR A 5 5.11 14.67 -10.73
C THR A 5 5.80 15.04 -9.43
N ILE A 6 6.27 16.29 -9.32
CA ILE A 6 6.74 16.87 -8.06
C ILE A 6 5.57 17.65 -7.48
N GLY A 7 5.05 17.20 -6.35
CA GLY A 7 3.84 17.74 -5.74
C GLY A 7 3.70 17.29 -4.29
N ASP A 8 2.48 17.41 -3.76
CA ASP A 8 2.15 16.99 -2.40
C ASP A 8 1.27 15.72 -2.37
N LEU A 9 0.65 15.45 -1.21
CA LEU A 9 -0.22 14.27 -1.05
C LEU A 9 -1.61 14.46 -1.67
N ASP A 10 -2.06 15.70 -1.89
CA ASP A 10 -3.31 15.95 -2.58
C ASP A 10 -3.14 15.68 -4.08
N ASP A 11 -2.00 16.08 -4.67
CA ASP A 11 -1.63 15.69 -6.04
C ASP A 11 -1.51 14.17 -6.17
N PHE A 12 -0.89 13.52 -5.19
CA PHE A 12 -0.75 12.07 -5.13
C PHE A 12 -2.12 11.37 -5.15
N GLU A 13 -3.08 11.83 -4.36
CA GLU A 13 -4.44 11.26 -4.33
C GLU A 13 -5.14 11.38 -5.68
N GLN A 14 -5.06 12.54 -6.34
CA GLN A 14 -5.69 12.76 -7.64
C GLN A 14 -5.11 11.85 -8.73
N LEU A 15 -3.80 11.61 -8.69
CA LEU A 15 -3.09 10.77 -9.66
C LEU A 15 -3.19 9.27 -9.34
N ALA A 16 -3.46 8.90 -8.10
CA ALA A 16 -3.51 7.52 -7.64
C ALA A 16 -4.80 6.77 -8.05
N VAL A 17 -5.83 7.48 -8.52
CA VAL A 17 -7.12 6.88 -8.89
C VAL A 17 -6.95 5.80 -9.96
N GLY A 18 -7.45 4.60 -9.67
CA GLY A 18 -7.34 3.45 -10.57
C GLY A 18 -6.05 2.64 -10.43
N SER A 19 -5.18 2.97 -9.47
CA SER A 19 -4.01 2.15 -9.14
C SER A 19 -4.40 0.88 -8.40
N ASP A 20 -3.64 -0.20 -8.60
CA ASP A 20 -3.82 -1.44 -7.84
C ASP A 20 -3.13 -1.41 -6.47
N LEU A 21 -2.10 -0.57 -6.30
CA LEU A 21 -1.30 -0.48 -5.08
C LEU A 21 -0.72 0.91 -4.88
N LEU A 22 -0.81 1.42 -3.65
CA LEU A 22 -0.09 2.63 -3.23
C LEU A 22 1.18 2.24 -2.46
N ILE A 23 2.29 2.90 -2.75
CA ILE A 23 3.55 2.77 -2.01
C ILE A 23 3.91 4.14 -1.46
N ALA A 24 3.72 4.34 -0.15
CA ALA A 24 3.96 5.62 0.50
C ALA A 24 4.16 5.46 2.01
N ASN A 25 4.36 6.57 2.72
CA ASN A 25 4.55 6.60 4.16
C ASN A 25 3.20 6.57 4.92
N SER A 26 3.20 6.77 6.25
CA SER A 26 1.98 6.70 7.05
C SER A 26 0.95 7.79 6.75
N ASN A 27 1.37 8.93 6.19
CA ASN A 27 0.45 10.03 5.90
C ASN A 27 -0.53 9.68 4.77
N ALA A 28 -0.18 8.75 3.87
CA ALA A 28 -1.05 8.31 2.79
C ALA A 28 -2.18 7.36 3.25
N SER A 29 -2.26 7.01 4.54
CA SER A 29 -3.27 6.07 5.04
C SER A 29 -4.70 6.51 4.74
N ALA A 30 -4.99 7.79 4.96
CA ALA A 30 -6.33 8.33 4.72
C ALA A 30 -6.70 8.28 3.23
N ILE A 31 -5.73 8.54 2.35
CA ILE A 31 -5.90 8.47 0.88
C ILE A 31 -6.21 7.03 0.46
N ALA A 32 -5.42 6.07 0.96
CA ALA A 32 -5.62 4.65 0.68
C ALA A 32 -7.03 4.17 1.07
N HIS A 33 -7.50 4.57 2.26
CA HIS A 33 -8.86 4.27 2.70
C HIS A 33 -9.93 4.93 1.82
N ARG A 34 -9.76 6.19 1.42
CA ARG A 34 -10.73 6.89 0.55
C ARG A 34 -10.81 6.27 -0.85
N LEU A 35 -9.66 5.90 -1.42
CA LEU A 35 -9.59 5.31 -2.75
C LEU A 35 -9.91 3.81 -2.77
N ASN A 36 -9.97 3.16 -1.59
CA ASN A 36 -10.09 1.72 -1.44
C ASN A 36 -8.98 0.94 -2.17
N ILE A 37 -7.75 1.47 -2.11
CA ILE A 37 -6.55 0.90 -2.72
C ILE A 37 -5.60 0.51 -1.58
N PRO A 38 -4.96 -0.67 -1.62
CA PRO A 38 -4.06 -1.10 -0.56
C PRO A 38 -2.83 -0.19 -0.49
N LEU A 39 -2.35 0.05 0.73
CA LEU A 39 -1.16 0.86 0.98
C LEU A 39 -0.04 0.01 1.56
N TYR A 40 1.03 -0.12 0.78
CA TYR A 40 2.30 -0.64 1.26
C TYR A 40 3.17 0.48 1.83
N ARG A 41 3.61 0.30 3.08
CA ARG A 41 4.36 1.33 3.82
C ARG A 41 5.84 1.31 3.46
N LEU A 42 6.28 2.35 2.77
CA LEU A 42 7.68 2.55 2.42
C LEU A 42 8.07 4.03 2.53
N GLY A 43 9.29 4.28 2.98
CA GLY A 43 9.82 5.63 3.17
C GLY A 43 9.65 6.12 4.60
N PHE A 44 9.53 7.44 4.77
CA PHE A 44 9.49 8.11 6.08
C PHE A 44 8.48 9.27 6.05
N PRO A 45 7.76 9.55 7.15
CA PRO A 45 7.70 8.79 8.42
C PRO A 45 6.72 7.61 8.37
N ILE A 46 7.07 6.52 9.05
CA ILE A 46 6.15 5.40 9.30
C ILE A 46 5.93 5.26 10.80
N PHE A 47 4.81 5.78 11.30
CA PHE A 47 4.51 5.87 12.75
C PHE A 47 3.47 4.86 13.24
N ASP A 48 2.73 4.22 12.35
CA ASP A 48 1.64 3.29 12.67
C ASP A 48 1.98 1.82 12.35
N ARG A 49 3.27 1.53 12.14
CA ARG A 49 3.81 0.17 12.07
C ARG A 49 4.98 0.04 13.03
N LEU A 50 4.89 -0.94 13.94
CA LEU A 50 5.97 -1.27 14.85
C LEU A 50 7.14 -1.93 14.12
N GLY A 51 8.36 -1.72 14.62
CA GLY A 51 9.56 -2.36 14.06
C GLY A 51 10.05 -1.79 12.73
N ASN A 52 9.36 -0.81 12.14
CA ASN A 52 9.73 -0.27 10.83
C ASN A 52 11.15 0.33 10.80
N GLY A 53 11.60 0.95 11.90
CA GLY A 53 12.96 1.49 12.00
C GLY A 53 14.08 0.45 12.00
N GLN A 54 13.76 -0.84 12.27
CA GLN A 54 14.72 -1.95 12.22
C GLN A 54 14.59 -2.78 10.94
N ARG A 55 13.72 -2.36 10.01
CA ARG A 55 13.39 -3.14 8.83
C ARG A 55 14.40 -2.90 7.71
N THR A 56 14.99 -3.99 7.20
CA THR A 56 15.88 -3.95 6.05
C THR A 56 15.08 -3.95 4.75
N THR A 57 15.18 -2.89 3.96
CA THR A 57 14.50 -2.76 2.66
C THR A 57 15.43 -3.00 1.46
N ILE A 58 16.73 -3.08 1.69
CA ILE A 58 17.76 -3.21 0.64
C ILE A 58 18.43 -4.58 0.63
N GLY A 59 19.08 -4.90 -0.48
CA GLY A 59 19.76 -6.18 -0.71
C GLY A 59 18.78 -7.34 -0.90
N TYR A 60 19.29 -8.53 -1.22
CA TYR A 60 18.45 -9.68 -1.59
C TYR A 60 17.35 -10.01 -0.56
N ARG A 61 17.71 -10.00 0.73
CA ARG A 61 16.73 -10.29 1.79
C ARG A 61 15.65 -9.21 1.87
N GLY A 62 16.03 -7.93 1.79
CA GLY A 62 15.08 -6.82 1.83
C GLY A 62 14.15 -6.82 0.62
N THR A 63 14.68 -7.05 -0.59
CA THR A 63 13.87 -7.14 -1.81
C THR A 63 12.92 -8.34 -1.79
N MET A 64 13.38 -9.51 -1.33
CA MET A 64 12.49 -10.68 -1.18
C MET A 64 11.38 -10.41 -0.17
N GLN A 65 11.70 -9.78 0.97
CA GLN A 65 10.70 -9.43 1.97
C GLN A 65 9.68 -8.41 1.42
N LEU A 66 10.14 -7.39 0.70
CA LEU A 66 9.26 -6.44 -0.01
C LEU A 66 8.28 -7.17 -0.95
N LEU A 67 8.78 -8.12 -1.74
CA LEU A 67 7.96 -8.90 -2.66
C LEU A 67 6.89 -9.71 -1.92
N PHE A 68 7.26 -10.41 -0.85
CA PHE A 68 6.32 -11.21 -0.06
C PHE A 68 5.26 -10.35 0.62
N GLU A 69 5.64 -9.19 1.16
CA GLU A 69 4.68 -8.30 1.81
C GLU A 69 3.67 -7.71 0.81
N ILE A 70 4.11 -7.31 -0.39
CA ILE A 70 3.20 -6.86 -1.44
C ILE A 70 2.27 -8.01 -1.89
N GLY A 71 2.81 -9.21 -2.08
CA GLY A 71 2.02 -10.38 -2.46
C GLY A 71 0.95 -10.73 -1.43
N ASN A 72 1.32 -10.75 -0.15
CA ASN A 72 0.38 -11.00 0.94
C ASN A 72 -0.70 -9.92 1.03
N LEU A 73 -0.34 -8.65 0.81
CA LEU A 73 -1.30 -7.54 0.81
C LEU A 73 -2.38 -7.72 -0.26
N PHE A 74 -2.01 -8.17 -1.47
CA PHE A 74 -2.99 -8.49 -2.51
C PHE A 74 -3.87 -9.69 -2.15
N LEU A 75 -3.28 -10.75 -1.58
CA LEU A 75 -4.03 -11.92 -1.14
C LEU A 75 -5.04 -11.60 -0.03
N GLU A 76 -4.66 -10.74 0.92
CA GLU A 76 -5.54 -10.24 1.98
C GLU A 76 -6.76 -9.54 1.38
N MET A 77 -6.55 -8.62 0.43
CA MET A 77 -7.65 -7.93 -0.25
C MET A 77 -8.57 -8.84 -1.05
N GLU A 78 -8.02 -9.80 -1.79
CA GLU A 78 -8.83 -10.74 -2.56
C GLU A 78 -9.71 -11.58 -1.62
N THR A 79 -9.13 -12.02 -0.50
CA THR A 79 -9.84 -12.77 0.54
C THR A 79 -10.97 -11.94 1.17
N GLU A 80 -10.71 -10.67 1.50
CA GLU A 80 -11.74 -9.74 2.02
C GLU A 80 -12.90 -9.55 1.03
N LYS A 81 -12.60 -9.33 -0.26
CA LYS A 81 -13.62 -9.21 -1.32
C LYS A 81 -14.46 -10.48 -1.44
N HIS A 82 -13.85 -11.66 -1.36
CA HIS A 82 -14.57 -12.93 -1.40
C HIS A 82 -15.52 -13.10 -0.20
N HIS A 83 -15.09 -12.70 1.00
CA HIS A 83 -15.94 -12.73 2.20
C HIS A 83 -17.11 -11.74 2.11
N GLU A 84 -16.90 -10.52 1.62
CA GLU A 84 -18.00 -9.57 1.41
C GLU A 84 -19.02 -10.10 0.40
N ASN A 85 -18.53 -10.75 -0.66
CA ASN A 85 -19.40 -11.34 -1.67
C ASN A 85 -20.21 -12.51 -1.10
N SER A 86 -19.65 -13.37 -0.25
CA SER A 86 -20.40 -14.49 0.34
C SER A 86 -21.50 -14.02 1.29
N LEU A 87 -21.25 -12.95 2.04
CA LEU A 87 -22.24 -12.33 2.93
C LEU A 87 -23.40 -11.65 2.17
N ARG A 88 -23.15 -11.13 0.95
CA ARG A 88 -24.19 -10.51 0.11
C ARG A 88 -25.12 -11.52 -0.58
N HIS A 89 -24.71 -12.78 -0.69
CA HIS A 89 -25.50 -13.84 -1.35
C HIS A 89 -26.27 -14.74 -0.35
N GLN A 90 -26.21 -14.43 0.96
CA GLN A 90 -27.09 -14.98 2.00
C GLN A 90 -28.26 -14.04 2.29
#